data_AF-A0A261KXY8-F1
#
_entry.id   AF-A0A261KXY8-F1
#
_cell.length_a   1.000
_cell.length_b   1.000
_cell.length_c   1.000
_cell.angle_alpha   90.00
_cell.angle_beta   90.00
_cell.angle_gamma   90.00
#
_symmetry.space_group_name_H-M   'P 1'
#
loop_
_entity.id
_entity.type
_entity.pdbx_description
1 polymer ?
#
loop_
_entity_poly.entity_id
_entity_poly.type
_entity_poly.pdbx_seq_one_letter_code
_entity_poly.pdbx_strand_id
1 'polypeptide(L)'
;MGILIITYSVNIPYWDQWNLMPQLFIKISQNSLSWQDLIAQHNESRKLFPRLIFLGLGYLTNWDVRYEMLAIFLLACLVSVNIYRLNRLTLRLNLFPTLLLGFLANILIFSGIQYDNWFWGIQLVVFMPIVCITTAISAIYSRLNIRYKFLICMMLCIISTFSYSNGMIAWVIVLPVLILVSAKSRSDLLKQKWLFLSWIAVFTTNIIIYFYDYQKPELAPSIIPAFQNPEQTLQFLLAFLGSPLGSGAQISPLIYSTFIGGVEIGIFLCLCLYLIKHIQDNSLLERMIGWIMIGFYAIFRRNFL
;
A
#
# COMPACT_ATOMS: atom_id res chain seq x y z
N MET A 1 17.62 -9.70 -4.80
CA MET A 1 17.38 -8.64 -3.80
C MET A 1 17.86 -9.01 -2.39
N GLY A 2 17.35 -10.06 -1.76
CA GLY A 2 17.77 -10.44 -0.38
C GLY A 2 19.28 -10.55 -0.18
N ILE A 3 20.00 -11.18 -1.13
CA ILE A 3 21.48 -11.24 -1.11
C ILE A 3 22.09 -9.83 -1.11
N LEU A 4 21.59 -8.91 -1.93
CA LEU A 4 22.10 -7.53 -1.99
C LEU A 4 21.91 -6.81 -0.65
N ILE A 5 20.77 -7.01 0.01
CA ILE A 5 20.53 -6.42 1.34
C ILE A 5 21.53 -7.00 2.34
N ILE A 6 21.72 -8.31 2.38
CA ILE A 6 22.64 -8.93 3.35
C ILE A 6 24.09 -8.48 3.11
N THR A 7 24.50 -8.35 1.85
CA THR A 7 25.88 -7.99 1.49
C THR A 7 26.17 -6.49 1.63
N TYR A 8 25.22 -5.62 1.29
CA TYR A 8 25.46 -4.18 1.16
C TYR A 8 24.71 -3.31 2.18
N SER A 9 23.87 -3.89 3.05
CA SER A 9 23.19 -3.11 4.08
C SER A 9 24.15 -2.57 5.13
N VAL A 10 23.90 -1.34 5.55
CA VAL A 10 24.68 -0.66 6.59
C VAL A 10 23.76 -0.41 7.78
N ASN A 11 24.27 -0.67 8.99
CA ASN A 11 23.53 -0.42 10.22
C ASN A 11 23.59 1.08 10.61
N ILE A 12 22.97 1.94 9.80
CA ILE A 12 22.86 3.37 10.06
C ILE A 12 21.40 3.80 9.82
N PRO A 13 20.76 4.47 10.79
CA PRO A 13 19.41 5.00 10.61
C PRO A 13 19.35 6.05 9.48
N TYR A 14 18.18 6.17 8.85
CA TYR A 14 17.97 7.11 7.75
C TYR A 14 16.76 8.03 8.00
N TRP A 15 16.95 9.35 7.80
CA TRP A 15 15.91 10.40 7.93
C TRP A 15 15.09 10.29 9.23
N ASP A 16 13.77 10.18 9.14
CA ASP A 16 12.82 10.12 10.25
C ASP A 16 13.17 9.03 11.27
N GLN A 17 13.88 7.98 10.85
CA GLN A 17 14.27 6.87 11.71
C GLN A 17 15.16 7.31 12.89
N TRP A 18 15.98 8.37 12.69
CA TRP A 18 16.80 8.98 13.75
C TRP A 18 15.97 9.52 14.91
N ASN A 19 14.77 10.01 14.62
CA ASN A 19 13.90 10.58 15.64
C ASN A 19 12.88 9.57 16.16
N LEU A 20 12.43 8.66 15.31
CA LEU A 20 11.29 7.80 15.61
C LEU A 20 11.63 6.68 16.60
N MET A 21 12.77 6.01 16.45
CA MET A 21 13.16 4.86 17.28
C MET A 21 13.91 5.22 18.56
N PRO A 22 14.98 6.04 18.53
CA PRO A 22 15.72 6.42 19.73
C PRO A 22 14.85 6.98 20.85
N GLN A 23 13.88 7.84 20.50
CA GLN A 23 12.99 8.44 21.49
C GLN A 23 12.16 7.40 22.24
N LEU A 24 11.70 6.33 21.55
CA LEU A 24 10.96 5.27 22.21
C LEU A 24 11.87 4.42 23.10
N PHE A 25 13.09 4.11 22.68
CA PHE A 25 14.05 3.37 23.51
C PHE A 25 14.46 4.15 24.77
N ILE A 26 14.62 5.47 24.67
CA ILE A 26 14.88 6.33 25.83
C ILE A 26 13.70 6.28 26.81
N LYS A 27 12.45 6.34 26.33
CA LYS A 27 11.27 6.23 27.22
C LYS A 27 11.13 4.85 27.86
N ILE A 28 11.51 3.79 27.14
CA ILE A 28 11.55 2.43 27.68
C ILE A 28 12.60 2.33 28.80
N SER A 29 13.81 2.85 28.61
CA SER A 29 14.86 2.80 29.63
C SER A 29 14.51 3.61 30.88
N GLN A 30 13.67 4.64 30.73
CA GLN A 30 13.13 5.46 31.82
C GLN A 30 11.85 4.88 32.45
N ASN A 31 11.35 3.72 32.00
CA ASN A 31 10.07 3.13 32.39
C ASN A 31 8.88 4.11 32.24
N SER A 32 8.94 5.01 31.25
CA SER A 32 7.95 6.08 31.01
C SER A 32 7.16 5.89 29.71
N LEU A 33 7.37 4.77 29.01
CA LEU A 33 6.65 4.47 27.76
C LEU A 33 5.15 4.33 28.03
N SER A 34 4.36 5.16 27.36
CA SER A 34 2.90 5.15 27.44
C SER A 34 2.24 4.71 26.13
N TRP A 35 0.96 4.34 26.18
CA TRP A 35 0.16 4.08 24.98
C TRP A 35 0.06 5.29 24.05
N GLN A 36 0.11 6.50 24.61
CA GLN A 36 0.07 7.74 23.84
C GLN A 36 1.31 7.87 22.95
N ASP A 37 2.48 7.43 23.43
CA ASP A 37 3.73 7.47 22.65
C ASP A 37 3.69 6.57 21.42
N LEU A 38 2.99 5.44 21.51
CA LEU A 38 2.85 4.49 20.41
C LEU A 38 1.92 5.03 19.30
N ILE A 39 0.87 5.78 19.68
CA ILE A 39 -0.13 6.33 18.75
C ILE A 39 0.17 7.79 18.37
N ALA A 40 1.16 8.41 19.00
CA ALA A 40 1.56 9.80 18.77
C ALA A 40 1.83 10.07 17.28
N GLN A 41 1.37 11.23 16.81
CA GLN A 41 1.64 11.68 15.46
C GLN A 41 3.15 11.86 15.22
N HIS A 42 3.62 11.48 14.03
CA HIS A 42 4.97 11.77 13.55
C HIS A 42 4.91 12.10 12.06
N ASN A 43 5.14 13.38 11.74
CA ASN A 43 4.81 14.00 10.45
C ASN A 43 3.31 13.83 10.15
N GLU A 44 2.91 13.44 8.93
CA GLU A 44 1.49 13.28 8.60
C GLU A 44 0.89 11.95 9.08
N SER A 45 1.69 11.10 9.73
CA SER A 45 1.35 9.70 10.00
C SER A 45 1.29 9.35 11.48
N ARG A 46 0.33 8.49 11.86
CA ARG A 46 0.31 7.76 13.13
C ARG A 46 0.79 6.33 12.90
N LYS A 47 2.04 6.03 13.27
CA LYS A 47 2.77 4.83 12.85
C LYS A 47 2.75 3.72 13.93
N LEU A 48 1.57 3.43 14.49
CA LEU A 48 1.42 2.45 15.58
C LEU A 48 2.01 1.08 15.22
N PHE A 49 1.54 0.47 14.14
CA PHE A 49 1.95 -0.90 13.79
C PHE A 49 3.43 -1.00 13.37
N PRO A 50 3.97 -0.07 12.56
CA PRO A 50 5.41 -0.02 12.32
C PRO A 50 6.22 0.16 13.59
N ARG A 51 5.80 1.03 14.52
CA ARG A 51 6.50 1.19 15.82
C ARG A 51 6.55 -0.11 16.60
N LEU A 52 5.46 -0.89 16.64
CA LEU A 52 5.46 -2.19 17.31
C LEU A 52 6.46 -3.17 16.68
N ILE A 53 6.55 -3.19 15.34
CA ILE A 53 7.52 -4.03 14.63
C ILE A 53 8.95 -3.56 14.90
N PHE A 54 9.21 -2.25 14.81
CA PHE A 54 10.53 -1.71 15.06
C PHE A 54 10.99 -1.92 16.51
N LEU A 55 10.08 -1.78 17.49
CA LEU A 55 10.38 -2.09 18.90
C LEU A 55 10.69 -3.57 19.10
N GLY A 56 9.89 -4.46 18.50
CA GLY A 56 10.12 -5.89 18.56
C GLY A 56 11.47 -6.28 17.94
N LEU A 57 11.79 -5.74 16.76
CA LEU A 57 13.08 -5.95 16.11
C LEU A 57 14.21 -5.38 16.96
N GLY A 58 14.10 -4.14 17.44
CA GLY A 58 15.15 -3.48 18.19
C GLY A 58 15.47 -4.16 19.52
N TYR A 59 14.47 -4.73 20.20
CA TYR A 59 14.71 -5.54 21.40
C TYR A 59 15.46 -6.85 21.07
N LEU A 60 15.12 -7.50 19.95
CA LEU A 60 15.73 -8.76 19.54
C LEU A 60 17.13 -8.60 18.93
N THR A 61 17.44 -7.45 18.35
CA THR A 61 18.65 -7.23 17.54
C THR A 61 19.57 -6.15 18.09
N ASN A 62 19.28 -5.61 19.28
CA ASN A 62 19.94 -4.43 19.84
C ASN A 62 19.90 -3.22 18.88
N TRP A 63 18.73 -3.04 18.25
CA TRP A 63 18.44 -2.00 17.27
C TRP A 63 19.41 -1.96 16.08
N ASP A 64 19.63 -3.13 15.48
CA ASP A 64 20.29 -3.23 14.19
C ASP A 64 19.28 -3.01 13.04
N VAL A 65 19.43 -1.87 12.35
CA VAL A 65 18.54 -1.39 11.29
C VAL A 65 18.52 -2.34 10.08
N ARG A 66 19.55 -3.17 9.89
CA ARG A 66 19.60 -4.13 8.77
C ARG A 66 18.47 -5.15 8.85
N TYR A 67 17.99 -5.46 10.05
CA TYR A 67 16.83 -6.35 10.24
C TYR A 67 15.51 -5.68 9.83
N GLU A 68 15.41 -4.35 9.92
CA GLU A 68 14.28 -3.61 9.39
C GLU A 68 14.28 -3.66 7.85
N MET A 69 15.45 -3.57 7.22
CA MET A 69 15.61 -3.78 5.76
C MET A 69 15.21 -5.19 5.34
N LEU A 70 15.58 -6.21 6.13
CA LEU A 70 15.12 -7.59 5.90
C LEU A 70 13.61 -7.74 6.09
N ALA A 71 13.01 -7.05 7.07
CA ALA A 71 11.57 -7.05 7.25
C ALA A 71 10.85 -6.44 6.03
N ILE A 72 11.38 -5.37 5.42
CA ILE A 72 10.88 -4.83 4.15
C ILE A 72 10.92 -5.90 3.04
N PHE A 73 12.04 -6.62 2.93
CA PHE A 73 12.16 -7.72 1.95
C PHE A 73 11.11 -8.81 2.18
N LEU A 74 10.86 -9.22 3.43
CA LEU A 74 9.82 -10.18 3.76
C LEU A 74 8.41 -9.68 3.41
N LEU A 75 8.12 -8.39 3.66
CA LEU A 75 6.86 -7.77 3.25
C LEU A 75 6.71 -7.78 1.72
N ALA A 76 7.79 -7.50 0.97
CA ALA A 76 7.78 -7.60 -0.49
C ALA A 76 7.57 -9.04 -1.00
N CYS A 77 8.16 -10.04 -0.33
CA CYS A 77 7.87 -11.45 -0.60
C CYS A 77 6.38 -11.77 -0.37
N LEU A 78 5.79 -11.25 0.69
CA LEU A 78 4.37 -11.43 0.95
C LEU A 78 3.48 -10.76 -0.13
N VAL A 79 3.84 -9.57 -0.60
CA VAL A 79 3.18 -8.94 -1.76
C VAL A 79 3.29 -9.85 -2.99
N SER A 80 4.48 -10.39 -3.29
CA SER A 80 4.68 -11.30 -4.42
C SER A 80 3.79 -12.56 -4.32
N VAL A 81 3.74 -13.18 -3.14
CA VAL A 81 2.86 -14.33 -2.88
C VAL A 81 1.39 -13.97 -3.07
N ASN A 82 0.95 -12.80 -2.59
CA ASN A 82 -0.41 -12.31 -2.76
C ASN A 82 -0.76 -12.10 -4.24
N ILE A 83 0.14 -11.48 -5.01
CA ILE A 83 -0.05 -11.25 -6.45
C ILE A 83 -0.11 -12.57 -7.21
N TYR A 84 0.77 -13.53 -6.91
CA TYR A 84 0.72 -14.87 -7.49
C TYR A 84 -0.60 -15.58 -7.16
N ARG A 85 -1.03 -15.52 -5.89
CA ARG A 85 -2.30 -16.10 -5.45
C ARG A 85 -3.49 -15.45 -6.14
N LEU A 86 -3.51 -14.13 -6.28
CA LEU A 86 -4.56 -13.41 -7.00
C LEU A 86 -4.62 -13.85 -8.46
N ASN A 87 -3.48 -13.94 -9.14
CA ASN A 87 -3.40 -14.43 -10.51
C ASN A 87 -4.04 -15.82 -10.67
N ARG A 88 -3.73 -16.75 -9.75
CA ARG A 88 -4.34 -18.09 -9.72
C ARG A 88 -5.84 -18.07 -9.48
N LEU A 89 -6.33 -17.18 -8.61
CA LEU A 89 -7.74 -17.10 -8.25
C LEU A 89 -8.58 -16.43 -9.34
N THR A 90 -8.05 -15.41 -10.04
CA THR A 90 -8.80 -14.63 -11.03
C THR A 90 -8.67 -15.15 -12.45
N LEU A 91 -7.46 -15.49 -12.92
CA LEU A 91 -7.22 -15.71 -14.35
C LEU A 91 -7.45 -17.18 -14.79
N ARG A 92 -7.39 -18.15 -13.86
CA ARG A 92 -7.56 -19.60 -14.14
C ARG A 92 -6.79 -20.08 -15.38
N LEU A 93 -5.60 -19.52 -15.61
CA LEU A 93 -4.75 -19.87 -16.74
C LEU A 93 -3.97 -21.16 -16.49
N ASN A 94 -3.38 -21.70 -17.56
CA ASN A 94 -2.39 -22.76 -17.49
C ASN A 94 -1.15 -22.30 -16.70
N LEU A 95 -0.35 -23.27 -16.25
CA LEU A 95 0.80 -23.02 -15.37
C LEU A 95 1.79 -22.01 -15.97
N PHE A 96 2.14 -22.15 -17.25
CA PHE A 96 3.16 -21.31 -17.90
C PHE A 96 2.75 -19.82 -17.95
N PRO A 97 1.58 -19.41 -18.48
CA PRO A 97 1.16 -18.01 -18.42
C PRO A 97 1.07 -17.44 -17.00
N THR A 98 0.62 -18.22 -16.02
CA THR A 98 0.59 -17.76 -14.63
C THR A 98 2.00 -17.49 -14.10
N LEU A 99 2.95 -18.39 -14.36
CA LEU A 99 4.34 -18.20 -13.96
C LEU A 99 4.98 -17.01 -14.66
N LEU A 100 4.71 -16.81 -15.95
CA LEU A 100 5.22 -15.66 -16.71
C LEU A 100 4.71 -14.33 -16.12
N LEU A 101 3.40 -14.21 -15.86
CA LEU A 101 2.83 -13.02 -15.22
C LEU A 101 3.37 -12.80 -13.80
N GLY A 102 3.54 -13.89 -13.04
CA GLY A 102 4.18 -13.83 -11.73
C GLY A 102 5.62 -13.35 -11.82
N PHE A 103 6.39 -13.84 -12.79
CA PHE A 103 7.76 -13.41 -13.04
C PHE A 103 7.85 -11.92 -13.40
N LEU A 104 7.00 -11.46 -14.33
CA LEU A 104 6.93 -10.04 -14.71
C LEU A 104 6.58 -9.14 -13.51
N ALA A 105 5.61 -9.55 -12.69
CA ALA A 105 5.28 -8.82 -11.47
C ALA A 105 6.46 -8.79 -10.49
N ASN A 106 7.22 -9.89 -10.36
CA ASN A 106 8.38 -9.94 -9.48
C ASN A 106 9.55 -9.07 -9.95
N ILE A 107 9.74 -8.90 -11.27
CA ILE A 107 10.73 -7.94 -11.79
C ILE A 107 10.41 -6.53 -11.30
N LEU A 108 9.13 -6.14 -11.28
CA LEU A 108 8.70 -4.82 -10.81
C LEU A 108 8.76 -4.71 -9.28
N ILE A 109 8.26 -5.73 -8.56
CA ILE A 109 8.24 -5.74 -7.08
C ILE A 109 9.65 -5.70 -6.50
N PHE A 110 10.59 -6.43 -7.09
CA PHE A 110 11.99 -6.53 -6.63
C PHE A 110 12.94 -5.70 -7.50
N SER A 111 12.43 -4.65 -8.14
CA SER A 111 13.23 -3.81 -9.04
C SER A 111 14.36 -3.12 -8.28
N GLY A 112 15.57 -3.20 -8.84
CA GLY A 112 16.76 -2.53 -8.32
C GLY A 112 16.72 -1.01 -8.47
N ILE A 113 15.83 -0.48 -9.33
CA ILE A 113 15.66 0.97 -9.51
C ILE A 113 15.17 1.66 -8.23
N GLN A 114 14.54 0.89 -7.33
CA GLN A 114 14.04 1.34 -6.04
C GLN A 114 15.05 1.07 -4.90
N TYR A 115 16.36 1.10 -5.19
CA TYR A 115 17.42 0.79 -4.20
C TYR A 115 17.24 1.56 -2.88
N ASP A 116 16.88 2.84 -2.93
CA ASP A 116 16.58 3.64 -1.74
C ASP A 116 15.50 3.01 -0.85
N ASN A 117 14.44 2.46 -1.45
CA ASN A 117 13.37 1.81 -0.70
C ASN A 117 13.83 0.52 0.00
N TRP A 118 14.90 -0.10 -0.49
CA TRP A 118 15.44 -1.35 0.07
C TRP A 118 16.46 -1.11 1.20
N PHE A 119 17.20 -0.01 1.13
CA PHE A 119 18.28 0.29 2.07
C PHE A 119 17.88 1.26 3.18
N TRP A 120 16.64 1.78 3.18
CA TRP A 120 16.13 2.61 4.28
C TRP A 120 15.15 1.80 5.15
N GLY A 121 15.56 1.44 6.37
CA GLY A 121 14.74 0.63 7.29
C GLY A 121 13.36 1.22 7.59
N ILE A 122 13.25 2.56 7.58
CA ILE A 122 11.99 3.28 7.77
C ILE A 122 10.93 2.96 6.72
N GLN A 123 11.31 2.48 5.53
CA GLN A 123 10.39 2.18 4.43
C GLN A 123 9.42 1.04 4.73
N LEU A 124 9.60 0.34 5.85
CA LEU A 124 8.60 -0.59 6.38
C LEU A 124 7.21 0.06 6.49
N VAL A 125 7.14 1.34 6.90
CA VAL A 125 5.86 2.09 6.99
C VAL A 125 5.15 2.16 5.65
N VAL A 126 5.92 2.25 4.57
CA VAL A 126 5.46 2.42 3.18
C VAL A 126 4.98 1.07 2.61
N PHE A 127 5.66 -0.04 2.90
CA PHE A 127 5.27 -1.38 2.43
C PHE A 127 4.06 -1.99 3.16
N MET A 128 3.86 -1.66 4.43
CA MET A 128 2.77 -2.20 5.26
C MET A 128 1.37 -2.02 4.63
N PRO A 129 0.94 -0.81 4.17
CA PRO A 129 -0.31 -0.63 3.44
C PRO A 129 -0.45 -1.50 2.18
N ILE A 130 0.63 -1.67 1.40
CA ILE A 130 0.61 -2.49 0.18
C ILE A 130 0.29 -3.95 0.53
N VAL A 131 0.96 -4.48 1.54
CA VAL A 131 0.72 -5.83 2.05
C VAL A 131 -0.71 -5.96 2.54
N CYS A 132 -1.21 -4.99 3.30
CA CYS A 132 -2.58 -5.00 3.81
C CYS A 132 -3.61 -5.05 2.69
N ILE A 133 -3.48 -4.20 1.67
CA ILE A 133 -4.41 -4.13 0.53
C ILE A 133 -4.36 -5.40 -0.30
N THR A 134 -3.16 -5.87 -0.67
CA THR A 134 -3.02 -7.08 -1.48
C THR A 134 -3.51 -8.32 -0.73
N THR A 135 -3.27 -8.42 0.59
CA THR A 135 -3.78 -9.50 1.44
C THR A 135 -5.30 -9.42 1.57
N ALA A 136 -5.87 -8.23 1.76
CA ALA A 136 -7.31 -8.03 1.87
C ALA A 136 -8.04 -8.46 0.59
N ILE A 137 -7.54 -8.04 -0.57
CA ILE A 137 -8.09 -8.44 -1.88
C ILE A 137 -7.93 -9.96 -2.06
N SER A 138 -6.77 -10.53 -1.72
CA SER A 138 -6.55 -11.98 -1.76
C SER A 138 -7.51 -12.77 -0.84
N ALA A 139 -7.84 -12.23 0.33
CA ALA A 139 -8.82 -12.81 1.24
C ALA A 139 -10.25 -12.73 0.69
N ILE A 140 -10.60 -11.67 -0.05
CA ILE A 140 -11.93 -11.54 -0.69
C ILE A 140 -12.16 -12.66 -1.71
N TYR A 141 -11.15 -13.01 -2.51
CA TYR A 141 -11.24 -14.12 -3.48
C TYR A 141 -11.12 -15.52 -2.87
N SER A 142 -10.93 -15.63 -1.55
CA SER A 142 -10.85 -16.91 -0.87
C SER A 142 -12.24 -17.54 -0.64
N ARG A 143 -12.23 -18.81 -0.20
CA ARG A 143 -13.43 -19.57 0.18
C ARG A 143 -13.94 -19.27 1.59
N LEU A 144 -13.41 -18.24 2.25
CA LEU A 144 -13.84 -17.86 3.60
C LEU A 144 -15.30 -17.39 3.62
N ASN A 145 -15.95 -17.52 4.78
CA ASN A 145 -17.28 -16.95 4.98
C ASN A 145 -17.22 -15.42 4.89
N ILE A 146 -18.30 -14.79 4.43
CA ILE A 146 -18.40 -13.35 4.22
C ILE A 146 -18.07 -12.56 5.50
N ARG A 147 -18.52 -13.03 6.66
CA ARG A 147 -18.21 -12.37 7.95
C ARG A 147 -16.71 -12.31 8.23
N TYR A 148 -15.98 -13.39 7.95
CA TYR A 148 -14.53 -13.42 8.11
C TYR A 148 -13.82 -12.57 7.05
N LYS A 149 -14.33 -12.52 5.82
CA LYS A 149 -13.82 -11.59 4.79
C LYS A 149 -13.91 -10.14 5.27
N PHE A 150 -15.09 -9.71 5.72
CA PHE A 150 -15.31 -8.37 6.27
C PHE A 150 -14.38 -8.09 7.46
N LEU A 151 -14.30 -9.01 8.42
CA LEU A 151 -13.47 -8.84 9.61
C LEU A 151 -11.98 -8.70 9.26
N ILE A 152 -11.45 -9.60 8.42
CA ILE A 152 -10.05 -9.54 7.97
C ILE A 152 -9.78 -8.25 7.21
N CYS A 153 -10.66 -7.86 6.28
CA CYS A 153 -10.51 -6.62 5.52
C CYS A 153 -10.54 -5.39 6.43
N MET A 154 -11.44 -5.29 7.41
CA MET A 154 -11.47 -4.18 8.37
C MET A 154 -10.19 -4.12 9.20
N MET A 155 -9.72 -5.26 9.74
CA MET A 155 -8.47 -5.30 10.49
C MET A 155 -7.28 -4.83 9.65
N LEU A 156 -7.17 -5.31 8.41
CA LEU A 156 -6.09 -4.91 7.50
C LEU A 156 -6.19 -3.43 7.11
N CYS A 157 -7.40 -2.87 6.94
CA CYS A 157 -7.58 -1.44 6.70
C CYS A 157 -7.19 -0.60 7.93
N ILE A 158 -7.50 -1.04 9.16
CA ILE A 158 -7.04 -0.39 10.40
C ILE A 158 -5.51 -0.42 10.47
N ILE A 159 -4.90 -1.58 10.22
CA ILE A 159 -3.44 -1.74 10.22
C ILE A 159 -2.80 -0.81 9.19
N SER A 160 -3.37 -0.76 7.99
CA SER A 160 -2.95 0.13 6.92
C SER A 160 -3.00 1.60 7.33
N THR A 161 -4.13 2.08 7.86
CA THR A 161 -4.30 3.48 8.34
C THR A 161 -3.26 3.86 9.38
N PHE A 162 -3.04 3.00 10.38
CA PHE A 162 -2.07 3.26 11.45
C PHE A 162 -0.65 2.76 11.14
N SER A 163 -0.35 2.51 9.87
CA SER A 163 1.01 2.28 9.39
C SER A 163 1.55 3.51 8.66
N TYR A 164 0.73 4.10 7.79
CA TYR A 164 1.10 5.28 7.01
C TYR A 164 -0.17 6.02 6.59
N SER A 165 -0.13 7.34 6.49
CA SER A 165 -1.29 8.19 6.15
C SER A 165 -2.02 7.75 4.87
N ASN A 166 -1.27 7.39 3.82
CA ASN A 166 -1.85 6.89 2.56
C ASN A 166 -2.53 5.52 2.71
N GLY A 167 -2.36 4.85 3.85
CA GLY A 167 -3.02 3.61 4.18
C GLY A 167 -4.53 3.74 4.40
N MET A 168 -5.05 4.94 4.66
CA MET A 168 -6.50 5.19 4.74
C MET A 168 -7.23 4.89 3.43
N ILE A 169 -6.54 5.07 2.30
CA ILE A 169 -7.09 4.81 0.96
C ILE A 169 -7.51 3.33 0.84
N ALA A 170 -6.93 2.42 1.64
CA ALA A 170 -7.31 1.01 1.68
C ALA A 170 -8.82 0.80 1.92
N TRP A 171 -9.46 1.62 2.75
CA TRP A 171 -10.90 1.52 3.02
C TRP A 171 -11.74 1.72 1.75
N VAL A 172 -11.33 2.66 0.90
CA VAL A 172 -12.01 2.99 -0.37
C VAL A 172 -11.66 1.97 -1.45
N ILE A 173 -10.44 1.44 -1.44
CA ILE A 173 -9.97 0.48 -2.45
C ILE A 173 -10.56 -0.92 -2.24
N VAL A 174 -10.63 -1.38 -1.00
CA VAL A 174 -11.07 -2.74 -0.67
C VAL A 174 -12.59 -2.90 -0.75
N LEU A 175 -13.36 -1.84 -0.42
CA LEU A 175 -14.81 -1.91 -0.34
C LEU A 175 -15.49 -2.28 -1.68
N PRO A 176 -15.17 -1.68 -2.84
CA PRO A 176 -15.76 -2.08 -4.12
C PRO A 176 -15.46 -3.53 -4.48
N VAL A 177 -14.24 -4.01 -4.22
CA VAL A 177 -13.88 -5.43 -4.43
C VAL A 177 -14.73 -6.33 -3.54
N LEU A 178 -14.88 -5.97 -2.26
CA LEU A 178 -15.65 -6.75 -1.30
C LEU A 178 -17.13 -6.84 -1.71
N ILE A 179 -17.73 -5.73 -2.15
CA ILE A 179 -19.11 -5.67 -2.64
C ILE A 179 -19.28 -6.52 -3.89
N LEU A 180 -18.49 -6.23 -4.94
CA LEU A 180 -18.72 -6.76 -6.28
C LEU A 180 -18.36 -8.25 -6.39
N VAL A 181 -17.42 -8.73 -5.57
CA VAL A 181 -17.08 -10.17 -5.52
C VAL A 181 -18.02 -10.95 -4.59
N SER A 182 -18.51 -10.35 -3.51
CA SER A 182 -19.27 -11.08 -2.48
C SER A 182 -20.79 -11.00 -2.63
N ALA A 183 -21.33 -10.01 -3.34
CA ALA A 183 -22.76 -9.85 -3.53
C ALA A 183 -23.10 -9.90 -5.03
N LYS A 184 -23.67 -11.02 -5.47
CA LYS A 184 -24.04 -11.26 -6.87
C LYS A 184 -25.45 -10.76 -7.21
N SER A 185 -26.24 -10.39 -6.21
CA SER A 185 -27.60 -9.91 -6.37
C SER A 185 -27.96 -8.79 -5.38
N ARG A 186 -29.01 -8.02 -5.72
CA ARG A 186 -29.56 -6.99 -4.80
C ARG A 186 -30.06 -7.58 -3.48
N SER A 187 -30.56 -8.81 -3.49
CA SER A 187 -31.02 -9.47 -2.26
C SER A 187 -29.85 -9.86 -1.35
N ASP A 188 -28.69 -10.22 -1.92
CA ASP A 188 -27.47 -10.48 -1.13
C ASP A 188 -26.93 -9.21 -0.49
N LEU A 189 -26.96 -8.08 -1.20
CA LEU A 189 -26.63 -6.76 -0.65
C LEU A 189 -27.52 -6.42 0.56
N LEU A 190 -28.83 -6.63 0.45
CA LEU A 190 -29.78 -6.36 1.55
C LEU A 190 -29.54 -7.28 2.75
N LYS A 191 -29.20 -8.56 2.53
CA LYS A 191 -28.82 -9.49 3.61
C LYS A 191 -27.54 -9.04 4.33
N GLN A 192 -26.62 -8.45 3.59
CA GLN A 192 -25.32 -7.98 4.09
C GLN A 192 -25.34 -6.52 4.60
N LYS A 193 -26.50 -5.85 4.61
CA LYS A 193 -26.60 -4.42 4.97
C LYS A 193 -25.93 -4.07 6.31
N TRP A 194 -26.04 -4.94 7.31
CA TRP A 194 -25.45 -4.72 8.62
C TRP A 194 -23.92 -4.79 8.59
N LEU A 195 -23.34 -5.63 7.71
CA LEU A 195 -21.89 -5.68 7.51
C LEU A 195 -21.40 -4.39 6.84
N PHE A 196 -22.14 -3.85 5.87
CA PHE A 196 -21.81 -2.56 5.26
C PHE A 196 -21.96 -1.39 6.24
N LEU A 197 -23.02 -1.37 7.04
CA LEU A 197 -23.19 -0.37 8.09
C LEU A 197 -22.04 -0.46 9.11
N SER A 198 -21.64 -1.67 9.49
CA SER A 198 -20.48 -1.86 10.37
C SER A 198 -19.18 -1.40 9.73
N TRP A 199 -18.99 -1.62 8.41
CA TRP A 199 -17.83 -1.11 7.69
C TRP A 199 -17.75 0.42 7.74
N ILE A 200 -18.86 1.10 7.46
CA ILE A 200 -18.93 2.56 7.52
C ILE A 200 -18.67 3.04 8.95
N ALA A 201 -19.31 2.44 9.96
CA ALA A 201 -19.12 2.81 11.35
C ALA A 201 -17.65 2.67 11.78
N VAL A 202 -17.01 1.54 11.49
CA VAL A 202 -15.60 1.30 11.84
C VAL A 202 -14.68 2.24 11.05
N PHE A 203 -14.95 2.50 9.77
CA PHE A 203 -14.19 3.46 8.98
C PHE A 203 -14.28 4.87 9.59
N THR A 204 -15.48 5.34 9.92
CA THR A 204 -15.69 6.65 10.53
C THR A 204 -14.98 6.74 11.89
N THR A 205 -15.12 5.73 12.75
CA THR A 205 -14.41 5.69 14.03
C THR A 205 -12.89 5.67 13.83
N ASN A 206 -12.37 4.92 12.84
CA ASN A 206 -10.95 4.87 12.52
C ASN A 206 -10.39 6.24 12.12
N ILE A 207 -11.13 6.98 11.30
CA ILE A 207 -10.78 8.35 10.89
C ILE A 207 -10.84 9.30 12.09
N ILE A 208 -11.88 9.24 12.92
CA ILE A 208 -12.00 10.09 14.11
C ILE A 208 -10.80 9.86 15.06
N ILE A 209 -10.45 8.60 15.33
CA ILE A 209 -9.31 8.27 16.19
C ILE A 209 -8.00 8.75 15.55
N TYR A 210 -7.85 8.60 14.23
CA TYR A 210 -6.63 9.05 13.54
C TYR A 210 -6.45 10.57 13.61
N PHE A 211 -7.52 11.35 13.48
CA PHE A 211 -7.45 12.81 13.48
C PHE A 211 -7.61 13.44 14.87
N TYR A 212 -7.78 12.64 15.92
CA TYR A 212 -7.86 13.13 17.30
C TYR A 212 -6.55 13.80 17.72
N ASP A 213 -6.56 15.12 17.96
CA ASP A 213 -5.36 15.91 18.25
C ASP A 213 -4.32 15.87 17.12
N TYR A 214 -4.77 15.82 15.86
CA TYR A 214 -3.89 15.91 14.70
C TYR A 214 -3.51 17.37 14.40
N GLN A 215 -2.22 17.64 14.31
CA GLN A 215 -1.68 18.95 13.98
C GLN A 215 -1.08 18.92 12.58
N LYS A 216 -1.46 19.86 11.71
CA LYS A 216 -0.87 19.92 10.37
C LYS A 216 0.63 20.24 10.49
N PRO A 217 1.55 19.43 9.90
CA PRO A 217 2.97 19.75 9.95
C PRO A 217 3.26 21.10 9.26
N GLU A 218 4.15 21.90 9.84
CA GLU A 218 4.52 23.23 9.31
C GLU A 218 5.14 23.15 7.91
N LEU A 219 5.89 22.07 7.63
CA LEU A 219 6.53 21.80 6.35
C LEU A 219 5.60 21.13 5.32
N ALA A 220 4.33 20.88 5.66
CA ALA A 220 3.40 20.24 4.74
C ALA A 220 3.11 21.19 3.56
N PRO A 221 3.39 20.78 2.30
CA PRO A 221 3.24 21.65 1.15
C PRO A 221 1.78 22.09 0.98
N SER A 222 1.59 23.30 0.45
CA SER A 222 0.27 23.76 0.06
C SER A 222 -0.20 23.04 -1.19
N ILE A 223 -1.50 22.75 -1.28
CA ILE A 223 -2.12 22.14 -2.47
C ILE A 223 -2.39 23.24 -3.54
N ILE A 224 -2.38 24.52 -3.15
CA ILE A 224 -2.69 25.65 -4.04
C ILE A 224 -1.81 25.67 -5.30
N PRO A 225 -0.47 25.49 -5.24
CA PRO A 225 0.38 25.49 -6.42
C PRO A 225 0.04 24.39 -7.44
N ALA A 226 -0.48 23.25 -6.98
CA ALA A 226 -0.88 22.15 -7.87
C ALA A 226 -2.07 22.56 -8.75
N PHE A 227 -3.00 23.37 -8.22
CA PHE A 227 -4.11 23.92 -8.99
C PHE A 227 -3.71 25.11 -9.85
N GLN A 228 -2.69 25.88 -9.43
CA GLN A 228 -2.19 27.01 -10.21
C GLN A 228 -1.40 26.58 -11.44
N ASN A 229 -0.71 25.43 -11.40
CA ASN A 229 0.08 24.90 -12.51
C ASN A 229 -0.35 23.48 -12.88
N PRO A 230 -1.52 23.31 -13.54
CA PRO A 230 -2.06 21.99 -13.85
C PRO A 230 -1.19 21.21 -14.83
N GLU A 231 -0.52 21.88 -15.77
CA GLU A 231 0.40 21.24 -16.72
C GLU A 231 1.60 20.61 -16.02
N GLN A 232 2.26 21.36 -15.13
CA GLN A 232 3.40 20.87 -14.36
C GLN A 232 2.98 19.75 -13.41
N THR A 233 1.79 19.85 -12.81
CA THR A 233 1.21 18.81 -11.97
C THR A 233 0.94 17.52 -12.76
N LEU A 234 0.41 17.65 -13.98
CA LEU A 234 0.20 16.51 -14.87
C LEU A 234 1.54 15.89 -15.30
N GLN A 235 2.50 16.70 -15.72
CA GLN A 235 3.84 16.21 -16.08
C GLN A 235 4.49 15.49 -14.90
N PHE A 236 4.39 16.05 -13.69
CA PHE A 236 4.89 15.41 -12.48
C PHE A 236 4.21 14.06 -12.22
N LEU A 237 2.88 14.00 -12.31
CA LEU A 237 2.12 12.75 -12.12
C LEU A 237 2.56 11.67 -13.13
N LEU A 238 2.64 12.04 -14.41
CA LEU A 238 3.06 11.13 -15.48
C LEU A 238 4.51 10.67 -15.29
N ALA A 239 5.43 11.61 -15.03
CA ALA A 239 6.83 11.28 -14.77
C ALA A 239 6.98 10.39 -13.54
N PHE A 240 6.20 10.63 -12.50
CA PHE A 240 6.23 9.83 -11.28
C PHE A 240 5.79 8.39 -11.55
N LEU A 241 4.66 8.19 -12.24
CA LEU A 241 4.15 6.85 -12.55
C LEU A 241 5.08 6.08 -13.47
N GLY A 242 5.63 6.72 -14.51
CA GLY A 242 6.55 6.06 -15.44
C GLY A 242 7.99 5.95 -14.95
N SER A 243 8.35 6.56 -13.81
CA SER A 243 9.72 6.54 -13.25
C SER A 243 10.31 5.13 -13.07
N PRO A 244 9.56 4.11 -12.59
CA PRO A 244 10.10 2.76 -12.43
C PRO A 244 10.64 2.12 -13.72
N LEU A 245 10.19 2.58 -14.89
CA LEU A 245 10.62 2.09 -16.20
C LEU A 245 11.43 3.14 -16.98
N GLY A 246 11.24 4.43 -16.71
CA GLY A 246 11.84 5.54 -17.44
C GLY A 246 13.11 6.14 -16.82
N SER A 247 13.29 6.01 -15.50
CA SER A 247 14.42 6.67 -14.80
C SER A 247 15.80 6.08 -15.13
N GLY A 248 15.85 4.89 -15.73
CA GLY A 248 17.09 4.27 -16.21
C GLY A 248 17.60 4.80 -17.55
N ALA A 249 16.87 5.69 -18.23
CA ALA A 249 17.28 6.26 -19.51
C ALA A 249 18.48 7.22 -19.33
N GLN A 250 19.53 7.06 -20.15
CA GLN A 250 20.74 7.89 -20.06
C GLN A 250 20.54 9.33 -20.53
N ILE A 251 19.55 9.55 -21.42
CA ILE A 251 19.26 10.86 -22.01
C ILE A 251 17.84 11.24 -21.60
N SER A 252 17.66 12.43 -21.02
CA SER A 252 16.36 12.99 -20.64
C SER A 252 15.40 12.05 -19.87
N PRO A 253 15.80 11.51 -18.69
CA PRO A 253 14.97 10.57 -17.91
C PRO A 253 13.55 11.07 -17.63
N LEU A 254 13.39 12.38 -17.46
CA LEU A 254 12.09 13.01 -17.23
C LEU A 254 11.13 12.83 -18.41
N ILE A 255 11.62 13.01 -19.64
CA ILE A 255 10.79 12.91 -20.85
C ILE A 255 10.34 11.46 -21.04
N TYR A 256 11.26 10.50 -20.91
CA TYR A 256 10.94 9.07 -21.00
C TYR A 256 9.96 8.64 -19.91
N SER A 257 10.18 9.05 -18.66
CA SER A 257 9.27 8.72 -17.56
C SER A 257 7.88 9.33 -17.78
N THR A 258 7.81 10.57 -18.28
CA THR A 258 6.53 11.22 -18.61
C THR A 258 5.79 10.47 -19.72
N PHE A 259 6.50 10.09 -20.79
CA PHE A 259 5.92 9.34 -21.90
C PHE A 259 5.41 7.96 -21.45
N ILE A 260 6.21 7.21 -20.70
CA ILE A 260 5.84 5.89 -20.18
C ILE A 260 4.62 6.02 -19.25
N GLY A 261 4.62 6.97 -18.32
CA GLY A 261 3.46 7.21 -17.45
C GLY A 261 2.20 7.58 -18.22
N GLY A 262 2.33 8.33 -19.33
CA GLY A 262 1.23 8.62 -20.25
C GLY A 262 0.65 7.36 -20.89
N VAL A 263 1.52 6.46 -21.35
CA VAL A 263 1.12 5.15 -21.89
C VAL A 263 0.46 4.28 -20.81
N GLU A 264 1.01 4.22 -19.60
CA GLU A 264 0.46 3.45 -18.49
C GLU A 264 -0.94 3.94 -18.08
N ILE A 265 -1.12 5.25 -17.90
CA ILE A 265 -2.44 5.84 -17.64
C ILE A 265 -3.40 5.56 -18.79
N GLY A 266 -2.95 5.71 -20.04
CA GLY A 266 -3.78 5.43 -21.22
C GLY A 266 -4.29 4.00 -21.24
N ILE A 267 -3.42 3.01 -21.00
CA ILE A 267 -3.79 1.60 -20.88
C ILE A 267 -4.74 1.39 -19.71
N PHE A 268 -4.45 1.97 -18.54
CA PHE A 268 -5.30 1.83 -17.36
C PHE A 268 -6.72 2.40 -17.59
N LEU A 269 -6.83 3.56 -18.24
CA LEU A 269 -8.12 4.16 -18.61
C LEU A 269 -8.88 3.28 -19.59
N CYS A 270 -8.20 2.73 -20.62
CA CYS A 270 -8.82 1.78 -21.55
C CYS A 270 -9.35 0.54 -20.83
N LEU A 271 -8.62 -0.01 -19.85
CA LEU A 271 -9.07 -1.15 -19.04
C LEU A 271 -10.27 -0.79 -18.16
N CYS A 272 -10.29 0.40 -17.56
CA CYS A 272 -11.43 0.89 -16.80
C CYS A 272 -12.67 1.08 -17.68
N LEU A 273 -12.53 1.70 -18.85
CA LEU A 273 -13.62 1.88 -19.82
C LEU A 273 -14.14 0.54 -20.34
N TYR A 274 -13.24 -0.40 -20.61
CA TYR A 274 -13.59 -1.77 -21.00
C TYR A 274 -14.42 -2.47 -19.92
N LEU A 275 -14.00 -2.36 -18.64
CA LEU A 275 -14.75 -2.91 -17.52
C LEU A 275 -16.14 -2.28 -17.37
N ILE A 276 -16.24 -0.95 -17.52
CA ILE A 276 -17.52 -0.22 -17.45
C ILE A 276 -18.46 -0.67 -18.57
N LYS A 277 -17.95 -0.78 -19.81
CA LYS A 277 -18.73 -1.25 -20.96
C LYS A 277 -19.27 -2.67 -20.76
N HIS A 278 -18.52 -3.52 -20.06
CA HIS A 278 -18.86 -4.91 -19.80
C HIS A 278 -19.27 -5.17 -18.34
N ILE A 279 -19.79 -4.16 -17.63
CA ILE A 279 -20.14 -4.28 -16.20
C ILE A 279 -21.24 -5.32 -15.93
N GLN A 280 -22.03 -5.66 -16.94
CA GLN A 280 -23.06 -6.71 -16.86
C GLN A 280 -22.47 -8.13 -16.90
N ASP A 281 -21.23 -8.30 -17.38
CA ASP A 281 -20.53 -9.58 -17.32
C ASP A 281 -19.92 -9.78 -15.93
N ASN A 282 -20.70 -10.43 -15.05
CA ASN A 282 -20.29 -10.74 -13.69
C ASN A 282 -18.98 -11.54 -13.62
N SER A 283 -18.70 -12.41 -14.60
CA SER A 283 -17.46 -13.20 -14.62
C SER A 283 -16.27 -12.31 -14.92
N LEU A 284 -16.38 -11.43 -15.92
CA LEU A 284 -15.31 -10.48 -16.24
C LEU A 284 -15.09 -9.49 -15.08
N LEU A 285 -16.17 -8.96 -14.51
CA LEU A 285 -16.14 -8.03 -13.39
C LEU A 285 -15.43 -8.64 -12.17
N GLU A 286 -15.82 -9.86 -11.78
CA GLU A 286 -15.21 -10.59 -10.66
C GLU A 286 -13.71 -10.77 -10.90
N ARG A 287 -13.27 -11.04 -12.13
CA ARG A 287 -11.84 -11.24 -12.45
C ARG A 287 -11.02 -9.95 -12.48
N MET A 288 -11.60 -8.84 -12.94
CA MET A 288 -10.87 -7.59 -13.18
C MET A 288 -10.87 -6.63 -11.99
N ILE A 289 -11.94 -6.60 -11.18
CA ILE A 289 -12.14 -5.54 -10.17
C ILE A 289 -10.99 -5.46 -9.17
N GLY A 290 -10.48 -6.60 -8.68
CA GLY A 290 -9.33 -6.62 -7.77
C GLY A 290 -8.09 -5.96 -8.36
N TRP A 291 -7.79 -6.23 -9.63
CA TRP A 291 -6.63 -5.64 -10.32
C TRP A 291 -6.80 -4.15 -10.60
N ILE A 292 -8.01 -3.74 -11.01
CA ILE A 292 -8.33 -2.32 -11.24
C ILE A 292 -8.20 -1.52 -9.93
N MET A 293 -8.70 -2.06 -8.82
CA MET A 293 -8.58 -1.41 -7.52
C MET A 293 -7.14 -1.34 -7.00
N ILE A 294 -6.30 -2.36 -7.27
CA ILE A 294 -4.84 -2.26 -7.00
C ILE A 294 -4.20 -1.15 -7.86
N GLY A 295 -4.59 -1.03 -9.12
CA GLY A 295 -4.13 0.05 -10.01
C GLY A 295 -4.54 1.45 -9.51
N PHE A 296 -5.79 1.62 -9.07
CA PHE A 296 -6.23 2.87 -8.43
C PHE A 296 -5.40 3.21 -7.20
N TYR A 297 -5.08 2.22 -6.35
CA TYR A 297 -4.21 2.47 -5.21
C TYR A 297 -2.82 2.97 -5.64
N ALA A 298 -2.23 2.38 -6.67
CA ALA A 298 -0.92 2.81 -7.19
C ALA A 298 -0.94 4.28 -7.65
N ILE A 299 -2.02 4.73 -8.29
CA ILE A 299 -2.19 6.11 -8.78
C ILE A 299 -2.42 7.08 -7.61
N PHE A 300 -3.30 6.74 -6.67
CA PHE A 300 -3.69 7.67 -5.60
C PHE A 300 -2.69 7.76 -4.45
N ARG A 301 -1.84 6.75 -4.26
CA ARG A 301 -0.95 6.64 -3.10
C ARG A 301 -0.02 7.84 -2.90
N ARG A 302 0.33 8.61 -3.92
CA ARG A 302 1.25 9.77 -3.76
C ARG A 302 0.59 11.13 -4.02
N ASN A 303 -0.69 11.17 -4.40
CA ASN A 303 -1.38 12.42 -4.75
C ASN A 303 -1.97 13.16 -3.53
N PHE A 304 -1.77 12.65 -2.31
CA PHE A 304 -2.43 13.17 -1.10
C PHE A 304 -1.51 13.78 -0.04
N LEU A 305 -0.21 13.95 -0.32
CA LEU A 305 0.75 14.59 0.59
C LEU A 305 1.78 15.41 -0.18
#